data_AF-A0A7C5D7A4-F1
#
_entry.id   AF-A0A7C5D7A4-F1
#
_cell.length_a   1.000
_cell.length_b   1.000
_cell.length_c   1.000
_cell.angle_alpha   90.00
_cell.angle_beta   90.00
_cell.angle_gamma   90.00
#
_symmetry.space_group_name_H-M   'P 1'
#
loop_
_entity.id
_entity.type
_entity.pdbx_description
1 polymer ?
#
loop_
_entity_poly.entity_id
_entity_poly.type
_entity_poly.pdbx_seq_one_letter_code
_entity_poly.pdbx_strand_id
1 'polypeptide(L)'
;MSLMSKLLMSTVVATITLSANAQPDQKLLLNYVKKAIVKNPQVKVKGVTVVESKTNKDLPGWDILLTTMDLEYQKKDIHAPEMMFVKDGLVTGHLVNLKTGQDYRNLIKPSVPANYYNDAHLLFGNKDAKHKILVFSDPQCPFCKETVPGILKASKENPEKIAIYYYHLPLLRIHPVSGILTRVMHLAQEAGKTDIVEKMYTIK
;
A
#
# COMPACT_ATOMS: atom_id res chain seq x y z
N MET A 1 -34.36 49.51 -40.40
CA MET A 1 -33.39 48.62 -41.07
C MET A 1 -32.74 47.75 -40.03
N SER A 2 -33.24 46.52 -39.95
CA SER A 2 -32.62 45.39 -39.26
C SER A 2 -31.31 45.06 -39.95
N LEU A 3 -30.21 44.85 -39.20
CA LEU A 3 -29.13 44.00 -39.66
C LEU A 3 -28.41 43.38 -38.46
N MET A 4 -28.86 42.16 -38.17
CA MET A 4 -28.10 41.01 -37.71
C MET A 4 -26.60 41.25 -37.52
N SER A 5 -26.12 41.12 -36.28
CA SER A 5 -24.75 40.69 -36.03
C SER A 5 -24.73 39.63 -34.93
N LYS A 6 -24.74 38.39 -35.43
CA LYS A 6 -23.90 37.28 -34.99
C LYS A 6 -24.04 36.84 -33.53
N LEU A 7 -24.96 35.89 -33.36
CA LEU A 7 -24.69 34.57 -32.76
C LEU A 7 -23.22 34.34 -32.38
N LEU A 8 -22.98 34.24 -31.06
CA LEU A 8 -21.99 33.34 -30.47
C LEU A 8 -22.56 32.91 -29.12
N MET A 9 -23.63 32.13 -29.20
CA MET A 9 -24.12 31.30 -28.12
C MET A 9 -23.01 30.28 -27.85
N SER A 10 -22.11 30.63 -26.94
CA SER A 10 -21.10 29.71 -26.43
C SER A 10 -21.80 28.72 -25.51
N THR A 11 -22.53 27.77 -26.09
CA THR A 11 -22.89 26.53 -25.42
C THR A 11 -21.61 25.79 -25.14
N VAL A 12 -21.02 26.07 -23.98
CA VAL A 12 -20.08 25.17 -23.33
C VAL A 12 -20.89 23.90 -23.05
N VAL A 13 -20.85 22.97 -24.00
CA VAL A 13 -21.21 21.58 -23.74
C VAL A 13 -20.14 21.08 -22.80
N ALA A 14 -20.40 21.20 -21.50
CA ALA A 14 -19.69 20.44 -20.50
C ALA A 14 -20.02 18.97 -20.80
N THR A 15 -19.16 18.32 -21.59
CA THR A 15 -19.10 16.87 -21.65
C THR A 15 -18.66 16.41 -20.27
N ILE A 16 -19.64 16.21 -19.40
CA ILE A 16 -19.48 15.46 -18.17
C ILE A 16 -19.24 14.02 -18.65
N THR A 17 -17.98 13.66 -18.86
CA THR A 17 -17.59 12.25 -18.94
C THR A 17 -17.77 11.68 -17.53
N LEU A 18 -19.00 11.32 -17.19
CA LEU A 18 -19.31 10.40 -16.11
C LEU A 18 -18.68 9.05 -16.46
N SER A 19 -17.37 8.94 -16.27
CA SER A 19 -16.73 7.65 -15.99
C SER A 19 -16.88 7.38 -14.49
N ALA A 20 -18.14 7.36 -14.04
CA ALA A 20 -18.48 6.75 -12.78
C ALA A 20 -18.51 5.24 -13.04
N ASN A 21 -17.34 4.59 -12.99
CA ASN A 21 -17.34 3.20 -12.57
C ASN A 21 -17.84 3.21 -11.13
N ALA A 22 -19.16 3.12 -10.97
CA ALA A 22 -19.81 3.11 -9.67
C ALA A 22 -19.23 1.91 -8.93
N GLN A 23 -18.47 2.16 -7.87
CA GLN A 23 -17.95 1.09 -7.05
C GLN A 23 -19.10 0.17 -6.64
N PRO A 24 -18.88 -1.15 -6.59
CA PRO A 24 -19.92 -2.07 -6.19
C PRO A 24 -20.50 -1.70 -4.83
N ASP A 25 -21.82 -1.81 -4.70
CA ASP A 25 -22.53 -1.57 -3.44
C ASP A 25 -21.86 -2.35 -2.29
N GLN A 26 -21.60 -1.67 -1.17
CA GLN A 26 -20.96 -2.25 0.01
C GLN A 26 -21.72 -3.49 0.51
N LYS A 27 -23.06 -3.50 0.41
CA LYS A 27 -23.88 -4.65 0.78
C LYS A 27 -23.62 -5.85 -0.15
N LEU A 28 -23.42 -5.59 -1.44
CA LEU A 28 -23.07 -6.62 -2.42
C LEU A 28 -21.68 -7.21 -2.14
N LEU A 29 -20.69 -6.37 -1.86
CA LEU A 29 -19.33 -6.80 -1.49
C LEU A 29 -19.35 -7.64 -0.20
N LEU A 30 -20.08 -7.19 0.83
CA LEU A 30 -20.20 -7.94 2.08
C LEU A 30 -20.84 -9.32 1.87
N ASN A 31 -21.88 -9.39 1.02
CA ASN A 31 -22.51 -10.65 0.66
C ASN A 31 -21.57 -11.58 -0.10
N TYR A 32 -20.78 -11.03 -1.02
CA TYR A 32 -19.75 -11.79 -1.73
C TYR A 32 -18.71 -12.36 -0.77
N VAL A 33 -18.16 -11.55 0.14
CA VAL A 33 -17.19 -11.99 1.15
C VAL A 33 -17.75 -13.14 2.00
N LYS A 34 -18.99 -12.98 2.49
CA LYS A 34 -19.67 -14.00 3.32
C LYS A 34 -19.91 -15.31 2.57
N LYS A 35 -20.22 -15.27 1.28
CA LYS A 35 -20.62 -16.46 0.51
C LYS A 35 -19.45 -17.16 -0.18
N ALA A 36 -18.52 -16.38 -0.74
CA ALA A 36 -17.50 -16.89 -1.65
C ALA A 36 -16.12 -17.02 -0.99
N ILE A 37 -15.76 -16.09 -0.09
CA ILE A 37 -14.42 -16.01 0.49
C ILE A 37 -14.38 -16.71 1.85
N VAL A 38 -15.21 -16.26 2.79
CA VAL A 38 -15.21 -16.77 4.16
C VAL A 38 -16.16 -17.95 4.27
N LYS A 39 -15.65 -19.15 3.97
CA LYS A 39 -16.42 -20.40 4.04
C LYS A 39 -16.42 -21.05 5.43
N ASN A 40 -15.52 -20.63 6.32
CA ASN A 40 -15.44 -21.19 7.67
C ASN A 40 -16.57 -20.64 8.55
N PRO A 41 -17.51 -21.48 9.03
CA PRO A 41 -18.66 -21.03 9.83
C PRO A 41 -18.26 -20.45 11.20
N GLN A 42 -17.04 -20.73 11.68
CA GLN A 42 -16.52 -20.15 12.93
C GLN A 42 -16.03 -18.71 12.77
N VAL A 43 -15.91 -18.22 11.53
CA VAL A 43 -15.46 -16.86 11.22
C VAL A 43 -16.67 -15.99 10.92
N LYS A 44 -16.87 -14.95 11.72
CA LYS A 44 -17.94 -13.96 11.52
C LYS A 44 -17.42 -12.79 10.69
N VAL A 45 -18.05 -12.54 9.55
CA VAL A 45 -17.75 -11.35 8.71
C VAL A 45 -18.52 -10.15 9.26
N LYS A 46 -17.81 -9.20 9.86
CA LYS A 46 -18.35 -7.93 10.40
C LYS A 46 -18.54 -6.89 9.31
N GLY A 47 -17.59 -6.80 8.38
CA GLY A 47 -17.57 -5.75 7.37
C GLY A 47 -16.57 -5.99 6.26
N VAL A 48 -16.67 -5.14 5.24
CA VAL A 48 -15.65 -4.98 4.20
C VAL A 48 -15.52 -3.49 3.92
N THR A 49 -14.28 -3.03 3.93
CA THR A 49 -13.93 -1.62 3.71
C THR A 49 -13.06 -1.53 2.46
N VAL A 50 -13.45 -0.69 1.50
CA VAL A 50 -12.60 -0.41 0.34
C VAL A 50 -11.56 0.63 0.76
N VAL A 51 -10.29 0.25 0.75
CA VAL A 51 -9.16 1.11 1.10
C VAL A 51 -8.79 1.99 -0.10
N GLU A 52 -8.78 1.41 -1.29
CA GLU A 52 -8.40 2.10 -2.52
C GLU A 52 -9.02 1.41 -3.74
N SER A 53 -9.35 2.21 -4.76
CA SER A 53 -9.77 1.72 -6.08
C SER A 53 -8.70 2.05 -7.10
N LYS A 54 -8.35 1.10 -7.96
CA LYS A 54 -7.40 1.31 -9.05
C LYS A 54 -7.94 0.80 -10.37
N THR A 55 -7.44 1.39 -11.45
CA THR A 55 -7.54 0.84 -12.81
C THR A 55 -6.15 0.44 -13.27
N ASN A 56 -6.07 -0.46 -14.26
CA ASN A 56 -4.79 -0.88 -14.84
C ASN A 56 -4.92 -0.90 -16.37
N LYS A 57 -3.93 -0.35 -17.08
CA LYS A 57 -3.91 -0.28 -18.55
C LYS A 57 -3.93 -1.67 -19.20
N ASP A 58 -3.33 -2.66 -18.55
CA ASP A 58 -3.29 -4.04 -19.03
C ASP A 58 -4.61 -4.79 -18.75
N LEU A 59 -5.51 -4.19 -17.95
CA LEU A 59 -6.80 -4.75 -17.55
C LEU A 59 -7.96 -3.80 -17.89
N PRO A 60 -8.18 -3.49 -19.19
CA PRO A 60 -9.22 -2.55 -19.59
C PRO A 60 -10.62 -3.03 -19.16
N GLY A 61 -11.35 -2.13 -18.50
CA GLY A 61 -12.70 -2.37 -17.97
C GLY A 61 -12.76 -3.15 -16.66
N TRP A 62 -11.62 -3.46 -16.03
CA TRP A 62 -11.59 -4.02 -14.69
C TRP A 62 -11.31 -2.94 -13.65
N ASP A 63 -12.14 -2.89 -12.63
CA ASP A 63 -11.88 -2.13 -11.41
C ASP A 63 -11.17 -3.04 -10.40
N ILE A 64 -10.09 -2.55 -9.82
CA ILE A 64 -9.33 -3.25 -8.80
C ILE A 64 -9.64 -2.61 -7.45
N LEU A 65 -10.36 -3.33 -6.61
CA LEU A 65 -10.68 -2.91 -5.26
C LEU A 65 -9.67 -3.51 -4.29
N LEU A 66 -8.92 -2.65 -3.61
CA LEU A 66 -8.07 -3.02 -2.50
C LEU A 66 -8.91 -2.88 -1.24
N THR A 67 -9.28 -3.99 -0.63
CA THR A 67 -10.22 -4.02 0.49
C THR A 67 -9.60 -4.60 1.74
N THR A 68 -10.19 -4.27 2.88
CA THR A 68 -9.94 -4.93 4.16
C THR A 68 -11.24 -5.58 4.63
N MET A 69 -11.19 -6.88 4.88
CA MET A 69 -12.28 -7.63 5.48
C MET A 69 -12.15 -7.56 7.01
N ASP A 70 -13.23 -7.18 7.67
CA ASP A 70 -13.31 -7.14 9.13
C ASP A 70 -13.94 -8.46 9.59
N LEU A 71 -13.13 -9.31 10.18
CA LEU A 71 -13.49 -10.66 10.57
C LEU A 71 -13.37 -10.83 12.08
N GLU A 72 -14.18 -11.71 12.65
CA GLU A 72 -14.06 -12.15 14.03
C GLU A 72 -13.91 -13.67 14.06
N TYR A 73 -12.86 -14.15 14.72
CA TYR A 73 -12.60 -15.57 14.93
C TYR A 73 -12.15 -15.78 16.38
N GLN A 74 -12.81 -16.69 17.09
CA GLN A 74 -12.54 -16.94 18.52
C GLN A 74 -12.51 -15.66 19.38
N LYS A 75 -13.48 -14.75 19.16
CA LYS A 75 -13.59 -13.43 19.82
C LYS A 75 -12.40 -12.48 19.59
N LYS A 76 -11.56 -12.76 18.59
CA LYS A 76 -10.49 -11.86 18.15
C LYS A 76 -10.86 -11.21 16.84
N ASP A 77 -10.65 -9.91 16.77
CA ASP A 77 -10.79 -9.15 15.53
C ASP A 77 -9.58 -9.36 14.63
N ILE A 78 -9.87 -9.60 13.36
CA ILE A 78 -8.89 -9.86 12.31
C ILE A 78 -9.23 -8.96 11.13
N HIS A 79 -8.27 -8.14 10.73
CA HIS A 79 -8.34 -7.34 9.51
C HIS A 79 -7.54 -8.05 8.42
N ALA A 80 -8.25 -8.61 7.44
CA ALA A 80 -7.64 -9.40 6.38
C ALA A 80 -7.73 -8.63 5.04
N PRO A 81 -6.60 -8.27 4.41
CA PRO A 81 -6.63 -7.61 3.13
C PRO A 81 -7.11 -8.57 2.03
N GLU A 82 -7.97 -8.08 1.14
CA GLU A 82 -8.39 -8.81 -0.05
C GLU A 82 -8.43 -7.88 -1.25
N MET A 83 -7.89 -8.35 -2.38
CA MET A 83 -7.98 -7.65 -3.65
C MET A 83 -9.11 -8.26 -4.48
N MET A 84 -10.00 -7.43 -5.00
CA MET A 84 -11.13 -7.86 -5.82
C MET A 84 -11.04 -7.19 -7.18
N PHE A 85 -10.96 -8.00 -8.23
CA PHE A 85 -11.09 -7.54 -9.61
C PHE A 85 -12.55 -7.63 -9.99
N VAL A 86 -13.15 -6.49 -10.33
CA VAL A 86 -14.58 -6.38 -10.63
C VAL A 86 -14.78 -5.89 -12.05
N LYS A 87 -15.69 -6.53 -12.77
CA LYS A 87 -16.10 -6.12 -14.12
C LYS A 87 -17.50 -6.65 -14.41
N ASP A 88 -18.41 -5.77 -14.85
CA ASP A 88 -19.75 -6.13 -15.31
C ASP A 88 -20.53 -7.03 -14.32
N GLY A 89 -20.43 -6.74 -13.01
CA GLY A 89 -21.07 -7.52 -11.94
C GLY A 89 -20.36 -8.84 -11.58
N LEU A 90 -19.29 -9.20 -12.29
CA LEU A 90 -18.42 -10.32 -11.96
C LEU A 90 -17.28 -9.89 -11.05
N VAL A 91 -16.85 -10.78 -10.16
CA VAL A 91 -15.73 -10.55 -9.26
C VAL A 91 -14.83 -11.77 -9.20
N THR A 92 -13.52 -11.54 -9.19
CA THR A 92 -12.51 -12.57 -8.92
C THR A 92 -11.45 -12.02 -7.98
N GLY A 93 -10.88 -12.89 -7.13
CA GLY A 93 -9.72 -12.55 -6.28
C GLY A 93 -8.38 -12.75 -6.99
N HIS A 94 -8.37 -13.44 -8.13
CA HIS A 94 -7.18 -13.73 -8.91
C HIS A 94 -7.45 -13.45 -10.38
N LEU A 95 -6.51 -12.72 -11.00
CA LEU A 95 -6.55 -12.45 -12.42
C LEU A 95 -5.16 -12.74 -12.96
N VAL A 96 -5.05 -13.80 -13.76
CA VAL A 96 -3.76 -14.31 -14.23
C VAL A 96 -3.63 -14.07 -15.72
N ASN A 97 -2.50 -13.50 -16.13
CA ASN A 97 -2.17 -13.36 -17.54
C ASN A 97 -1.84 -14.75 -18.11
N LEU A 98 -2.63 -15.20 -19.09
CA LEU A 98 -2.49 -16.54 -19.68
C LEU A 98 -1.14 -16.77 -20.35
N LYS A 99 -0.50 -15.73 -20.90
CA LYS A 99 0.78 -15.85 -21.62
C LYS A 99 1.97 -15.89 -20.67
N THR A 100 1.95 -15.06 -19.63
CA THR A 100 3.11 -14.91 -18.72
C THR A 100 2.96 -15.72 -17.43
N GLY A 101 1.76 -16.24 -17.14
CA GLY A 101 1.44 -16.88 -15.86
C GLY A 101 1.40 -15.91 -14.68
N GLN A 102 1.51 -14.61 -14.93
CA GLN A 102 1.64 -13.59 -13.89
C GLN A 102 0.26 -13.26 -13.32
N ASP A 103 0.11 -13.42 -12.00
CA ASP A 103 -1.08 -12.97 -11.29
C ASP A 103 -0.97 -11.47 -10.95
N TYR A 104 -1.91 -10.67 -11.46
CA TYR A 104 -1.95 -9.23 -11.22
C TYR A 104 -2.10 -8.89 -9.73
N ARG A 105 -2.65 -9.80 -8.90
CA ARG A 105 -2.73 -9.62 -7.44
C ARG A 105 -1.35 -9.43 -6.79
N ASN A 106 -0.31 -10.00 -7.39
CA ASN A 106 1.05 -9.90 -6.86
C ASN A 106 1.75 -8.60 -7.25
N LEU A 107 1.28 -7.93 -8.30
CA LEU A 107 1.91 -6.73 -8.88
C LEU A 107 1.29 -5.45 -8.37
N ILE A 108 -0.03 -5.47 -8.19
CA ILE A 108 -0.79 -4.29 -7.81
C ILE A 108 -0.72 -4.19 -6.28
N LYS A 109 -0.25 -3.06 -5.78
CA LYS A 109 -0.12 -2.79 -4.35
C LYS A 109 -0.91 -1.53 -3.98
N PRO A 110 -1.40 -1.42 -2.74
CA PRO A 110 -1.97 -0.17 -2.25
C PRO A 110 -0.93 0.94 -2.25
N SER A 111 -1.41 2.15 -2.45
CA SER A 111 -0.60 3.35 -2.30
C SER A 111 -0.27 3.57 -0.84
N VAL A 112 0.97 3.96 -0.54
CA VAL A 112 1.38 4.29 0.82
C VAL A 112 0.82 5.68 1.19
N PRO A 113 0.08 5.82 2.31
CA PRO A 113 -0.43 7.11 2.74
C PRO A 113 0.69 8.14 3.02
N ALA A 114 0.45 9.39 2.67
CA ALA A 114 1.47 10.45 2.72
C ALA A 114 2.08 10.67 4.12
N ASN A 115 1.29 10.45 5.18
CA ASN A 115 1.73 10.60 6.57
C ASN A 115 2.82 9.60 7.00
N TYR A 116 3.03 8.50 6.26
CA TYR A 116 4.17 7.61 6.50
C TYR A 116 5.50 8.20 6.04
N TYR A 117 5.50 9.24 5.20
CA TYR A 117 6.70 9.96 4.80
C TYR A 117 6.91 11.21 5.68
N ASN A 118 7.02 11.00 6.99
CA ASN A 118 7.21 12.09 7.96
C ASN A 118 8.66 12.23 8.41
N ASP A 119 9.05 13.45 8.79
CA ASP A 119 10.43 13.80 9.13
C ASP A 119 11.01 13.00 10.32
N ALA A 120 10.17 12.56 11.26
CA ALA A 120 10.62 11.73 12.39
C ALA A 120 11.14 10.35 11.96
N HIS A 121 10.71 9.87 10.78
CA HIS A 121 11.17 8.60 10.22
C HIS A 121 12.21 8.79 9.11
N LEU A 122 12.51 10.01 8.67
CA LEU A 122 13.53 10.26 7.67
C LEU A 122 14.92 9.92 8.23
N LEU A 123 15.53 8.86 7.71
CA LEU A 123 16.83 8.38 8.16
C LEU A 123 17.97 8.86 7.26
N PHE A 124 17.80 8.79 5.94
CA PHE A 124 18.78 9.23 4.96
C PHE A 124 18.12 9.86 3.73
N GLY A 125 18.86 10.72 3.04
CA GLY A 125 18.44 11.40 1.83
C GLY A 125 17.66 12.69 2.07
N ASN A 126 17.38 13.41 0.99
CA ASN A 126 16.62 14.64 1.01
C ASN A 126 15.12 14.31 1.07
N LYS A 127 14.36 14.93 1.99
CA LYS A 127 12.90 14.73 2.10
C LYS A 127 12.13 15.02 0.80
N ASP A 128 12.70 15.83 -0.09
CA ASP A 128 12.14 16.20 -1.40
C ASP A 128 12.62 15.29 -2.54
N ALA A 129 13.36 14.22 -2.24
CA ALA A 129 13.83 13.26 -3.21
C ALA A 129 12.68 12.62 -4.01
N LYS A 130 12.94 12.40 -5.31
CA LYS A 130 11.97 11.80 -6.24
C LYS A 130 11.50 10.41 -5.81
N HIS A 131 12.39 9.60 -5.26
CA HIS A 131 12.09 8.24 -4.82
C HIS A 131 12.12 8.18 -3.30
N LYS A 132 10.97 7.93 -2.68
CA LYS A 132 10.84 7.78 -1.23
C LYS A 132 10.55 6.31 -0.93
N ILE A 133 11.31 5.73 -0.01
CA ILE A 133 11.22 4.30 0.32
C ILE A 133 10.97 4.18 1.82
N LEU A 134 9.93 3.43 2.18
CA LEU A 134 9.71 3.00 3.57
C LEU A 134 10.46 1.70 3.80
N VAL A 135 11.27 1.66 4.85
CA VAL A 135 11.97 0.45 5.28
C VAL A 135 11.43 0.05 6.64
N PHE A 136 10.60 -1.00 6.67
CA PHE A 136 10.24 -1.70 7.90
C PHE A 136 11.22 -2.84 8.11
N SER A 137 11.97 -2.80 9.20
CA SER A 137 13.06 -3.77 9.35
C SER A 137 13.38 -4.18 10.77
N ASP A 138 13.89 -5.40 10.86
CA ASP A 138 14.40 -6.05 12.05
C ASP A 138 15.92 -6.26 11.89
N PRO A 139 16.77 -5.73 12.79
CA PRO A 139 18.22 -5.88 12.69
C PRO A 139 18.72 -7.32 12.90
N GLN A 140 17.89 -8.26 13.36
CA GLN A 140 18.23 -9.68 13.51
C GLN A 140 17.73 -10.55 12.36
N CYS A 141 16.83 -10.05 11.51
CA CYS A 141 16.33 -10.82 10.37
C CYS A 141 17.44 -11.00 9.31
N PRO A 142 17.79 -12.24 8.91
CA PRO A 142 18.87 -12.50 7.96
C PRO A 142 18.69 -11.76 6.61
N PHE A 143 17.47 -11.78 6.06
CA PHE A 143 17.16 -11.06 4.82
C PHE A 143 17.29 -9.54 4.97
N CYS A 144 16.93 -9.00 6.13
CA CYS A 144 17.13 -7.59 6.41
C CYS A 144 18.61 -7.24 6.54
N LYS A 145 19.42 -8.06 7.23
CA LYS A 145 20.88 -7.89 7.32
C LYS A 145 21.54 -7.92 5.95
N GLU A 146 21.05 -8.76 5.04
CA GLU A 146 21.57 -8.86 3.68
C GLU A 146 21.20 -7.64 2.82
N THR A 147 19.95 -7.18 2.90
CA THR A 147 19.40 -6.21 1.93
C THR A 147 19.47 -4.76 2.41
N VAL A 148 19.11 -4.50 3.66
CA VAL A 148 18.89 -3.13 4.15
C VAL A 148 20.16 -2.27 4.13
N PRO A 149 21.36 -2.77 4.54
CA PRO A 149 22.58 -1.97 4.44
C PRO A 149 22.85 -1.44 3.03
N GLY A 150 22.56 -2.24 1.99
CA GLY A 150 22.67 -1.80 0.59
C GLY A 150 21.70 -0.68 0.24
N ILE A 151 20.44 -0.76 0.70
CA ILE A 151 19.43 0.29 0.50
C ILE A 151 19.86 1.60 1.19
N LEU A 152 20.34 1.51 2.44
CA LEU A 152 20.81 2.68 3.19
C LEU A 152 22.01 3.34 2.50
N LYS A 153 22.97 2.52 2.04
CA LYS A 153 24.13 2.98 1.28
C LYS A 153 23.71 3.71 -0.01
N ALA A 154 22.79 3.13 -0.78
CA ALA A 154 22.32 3.73 -2.03
C ALA A 154 21.69 5.12 -1.83
N SER A 155 20.94 5.32 -0.74
CA SER A 155 20.39 6.64 -0.39
C SER A 155 21.45 7.63 0.03
N LYS A 156 22.43 7.23 0.86
CA LYS A 156 23.56 8.07 1.23
C LYS A 156 24.39 8.53 0.03
N GLU A 157 24.57 7.65 -0.96
CA GLU A 157 25.29 7.96 -2.20
C GLU A 157 24.45 8.80 -3.18
N ASN A 158 23.13 8.83 -3.04
CA ASN A 158 22.20 9.52 -3.94
C ASN A 158 21.12 10.32 -3.18
N PRO A 159 21.49 11.25 -2.29
CA PRO A 159 20.56 11.87 -1.35
C PRO A 159 19.44 12.68 -2.03
N GLU A 160 19.72 13.30 -3.19
CA GLU A 160 18.71 14.05 -3.97
C GLU A 160 17.73 13.15 -4.73
N LYS A 161 18.07 11.87 -4.93
CA LYS A 161 17.25 10.93 -5.70
C LYS A 161 16.45 10.00 -4.80
N ILE A 162 17.01 9.60 -3.66
CA ILE A 162 16.46 8.55 -2.79
C ILE A 162 16.42 9.03 -1.33
N ALA A 163 15.22 9.04 -0.76
CA ALA A 163 14.99 9.22 0.68
C ALA A 163 14.50 7.94 1.32
N ILE A 164 15.10 7.59 2.46
CA ILE A 164 14.71 6.44 3.27
C ILE A 164 13.96 6.91 4.50
N TYR A 165 12.73 6.43 4.66
CA TYR A 165 11.94 6.55 5.87
C TYR A 165 11.98 5.21 6.60
N TYR A 166 12.66 5.17 7.74
CA TYR A 166 12.98 3.95 8.45
C TYR A 166 12.04 3.72 9.63
N TYR A 167 11.45 2.52 9.70
CA TYR A 167 10.52 2.07 10.72
C TYR A 167 11.06 0.79 11.38
N HIS A 168 11.21 0.82 12.71
CA HIS A 168 11.62 -0.36 13.48
C HIS A 168 10.49 -1.39 13.54
N LEU A 169 10.76 -2.61 13.09
CA LEU A 169 9.80 -3.73 13.12
C LEU A 169 10.44 -4.96 13.79
N PRO A 170 10.65 -4.95 15.12
CA PRO A 170 11.24 -6.11 15.80
C PRO A 170 10.27 -7.30 15.81
N LEU A 171 10.69 -8.43 15.22
CA LEU A 171 9.89 -9.66 15.17
C LEU A 171 10.09 -10.49 16.45
N LEU A 172 9.64 -9.94 17.58
CA LEU A 172 9.95 -10.41 18.95
C LEU A 172 9.69 -11.90 19.22
N ARG A 173 8.78 -12.55 18.46
CA ARG A 173 8.51 -13.98 18.60
C ARG A 173 9.66 -14.86 18.13
N ILE A 174 10.41 -14.41 17.13
CA ILE A 174 11.50 -15.17 16.51
C ILE A 174 12.86 -14.51 16.71
N HIS A 175 12.90 -13.20 16.99
CA HIS A 175 14.12 -12.45 17.30
C HIS A 175 13.94 -11.63 18.59
N PRO A 176 14.02 -12.26 19.78
CA PRO A 176 13.79 -11.57 21.05
C PRO A 176 14.79 -10.44 21.31
N VAL A 177 16.05 -10.61 20.88
CA VAL A 177 17.12 -9.60 21.03
C VAL A 177 16.82 -8.33 20.23
N SER A 178 16.05 -8.42 19.14
CA SER A 178 15.65 -7.26 18.34
C SER A 178 14.89 -6.22 19.15
N GLY A 179 14.19 -6.62 20.21
CA GLY A 179 13.50 -5.68 21.09
C GLY A 179 14.45 -4.71 21.79
N ILE A 180 15.66 -5.15 22.15
CA ILE A 180 16.67 -4.28 22.76
C ILE A 180 17.36 -3.45 21.68
N LEU A 181 17.77 -4.09 20.58
CA LEU A 181 18.48 -3.41 19.50
C LEU A 181 17.64 -2.29 18.89
N THR A 182 16.36 -2.55 18.58
CA THR A 182 15.47 -1.53 18.01
C THR A 182 15.19 -0.36 18.95
N ARG A 183 15.18 -0.56 20.28
CA ARG A 183 15.10 0.56 21.24
C ARG A 183 16.34 1.45 21.18
N VAL A 184 17.54 0.85 21.09
CA VAL A 184 18.79 1.59 20.90
C VAL A 184 18.75 2.35 19.57
N MET A 185 18.31 1.71 18.49
CA MET A 185 18.19 2.34 17.17
C MET A 185 17.19 3.49 17.20
N HIS A 186 16.05 3.32 17.87
CA HIS A 186 15.01 4.34 17.97
C HIS A 186 15.55 5.59 18.68
N LEU A 187 16.18 5.44 19.85
CA LEU A 187 16.80 6.57 20.56
C LEU A 187 17.93 7.21 19.76
N ALA A 188 18.70 6.42 19.02
CA ALA A 188 19.73 6.94 18.14
C ALA A 188 19.15 7.75 16.98
N GLN A 189 18.08 7.26 16.35
CA GLN A 189 17.37 7.96 15.29
C GLN A 189 16.78 9.29 15.78
N GLU A 190 16.11 9.30 16.93
CA GLU A 190 15.60 10.54 17.55
C GLU A 190 16.73 11.54 17.87
N ALA A 191 17.90 11.05 18.27
CA ALA A 191 19.08 11.87 18.53
C ALA A 191 19.86 12.25 17.25
N GLY A 192 19.39 11.89 16.05
CA GLY A 192 20.09 12.13 14.79
C GLY A 192 21.38 11.31 14.58
N LYS A 193 21.64 10.31 15.43
CA LYS A 193 22.80 9.41 15.37
C LYS A 193 22.55 8.22 14.45
N THR A 194 22.35 8.50 13.16
CA THR A 194 21.92 7.52 12.16
C THR A 194 22.97 6.44 11.86
N ASP A 195 24.24 6.67 12.18
CA ASP A 195 25.33 5.69 12.07
C ASP A 195 25.14 4.49 13.02
N ILE A 196 24.52 4.71 14.19
CA ILE A 196 24.20 3.66 15.15
C ILE A 196 23.13 2.73 14.58
N VAL A 197 22.14 3.28 13.85
CA VAL A 197 21.07 2.50 13.21
C VAL A 197 21.65 1.52 12.18
N GLU A 198 22.61 1.98 11.38
CA GLU A 198 23.31 1.12 10.41
C GLU A 198 24.16 0.05 11.09
N LYS A 199 24.92 0.41 12.13
CA LYS A 199 25.78 -0.53 12.88
C LYS A 199 25.00 -1.68 13.52
N MET A 200 23.73 -1.50 13.87
CA MET A 200 22.96 -2.59 14.48
C MET A 200 22.79 -3.81 13.56
N TYR A 201 22.90 -3.64 12.24
CA TYR A 201 22.86 -4.75 11.29
C TYR A 201 24.13 -5.60 11.27
N THR A 202 25.25 -5.08 11.79
CA THR A 202 26.55 -5.78 11.79
C THR A 202 26.83 -6.50 13.11
N ILE A 203 25.98 -6.31 14.12
CA ILE A 203 26.08 -7.03 15.39
C ILE A 203 25.78 -8.51 15.16
N LYS A 204 26.73 -9.35 15.58
CA LYS A 204 26.63 -10.81 15.55
C LYS A 204 25.83 -11.31 16.74
#